data_AF-A0A6B1YFT9-F1
#
_entry.id   AF-A0A6B1YFT9-F1
#
_cell.length_a   1.000
_cell.length_b   1.000
_cell.length_c   1.000
_cell.angle_alpha   90.00
_cell.angle_beta   90.00
_cell.angle_gamma   90.00
#
_symmetry.space_group_name_H-M   'P 1'
#
loop_
_entity.id
_entity.type
_entity.pdbx_description
1 polymer ?
#
loop_
_entity_poly.entity_id
_entity_poly.type
_entity_poly.pdbx_seq_one_letter_code
_entity_poly.pdbx_strand_id
1 'polypeptide(L)'
;MINQQEKSVGFIQLQFFDSTTDQVVCLGGAGFVTKAEDDAAWANVPVFEGESAFMADRLDAEGDIVDEKPVSAETCEKLMGRPIAALISEGRVQLKAYLESLPSVATA
;
A
#
# COMPACT_ATOMS: atom_id res chain seq x y z
N MET A 1 -22.13 -24.07 6.65
CA MET A 1 -22.28 -22.83 5.87
C MET A 1 -20.88 -22.34 5.57
N ILE A 2 -20.45 -22.39 4.31
CA ILE A 2 -19.11 -21.95 3.91
C ILE A 2 -19.22 -20.43 3.72
N ASN A 3 -18.55 -19.65 4.57
CA ASN A 3 -18.35 -18.22 4.34
C ASN A 3 -17.56 -18.10 3.04
N GLN A 4 -18.22 -17.75 1.94
CA GLN A 4 -17.52 -17.23 0.77
C GLN A 4 -17.00 -15.85 1.19
N GLN A 5 -15.78 -15.79 1.70
CA GLN A 5 -15.01 -14.55 1.70
C GLN A 5 -14.90 -14.15 0.24
N GLU A 6 -15.62 -13.10 -0.16
CA GLU A 6 -15.52 -12.56 -1.51
C GLU A 6 -14.04 -12.22 -1.75
N LYS A 7 -13.41 -12.98 -2.66
CA LYS A 7 -12.00 -12.80 -2.99
C LYS A 7 -11.86 -11.44 -3.68
N SER A 8 -11.06 -10.55 -3.11
CA SER A 8 -10.74 -9.28 -3.77
C SER A 8 -10.16 -9.54 -5.15
N VAL A 9 -10.59 -8.76 -6.13
CA VAL A 9 -10.10 -8.83 -7.52
C VAL A 9 -8.92 -7.90 -7.77
N GLY A 10 -8.64 -7.00 -6.83
CA GLY A 10 -7.51 -6.07 -6.86
C GLY A 10 -7.40 -5.28 -5.57
N PHE A 11 -6.27 -4.58 -5.43
CA PHE A 11 -5.94 -3.76 -4.28
C PHE A 11 -5.29 -2.45 -4.73
N ILE A 12 -5.46 -1.40 -3.94
CA ILE A 12 -4.62 -0.20 -4.02
C ILE A 12 -3.92 -0.04 -2.69
N GLN A 13 -2.59 -0.04 -2.69
CA GLN A 13 -1.75 0.17 -1.52
C GLN A 13 -1.02 1.50 -1.63
N LEU A 14 -0.85 2.17 -0.49
CA LEU A 14 -0.07 3.38 -0.37
C LEU A 14 1.26 3.02 0.27
N GLN A 15 2.34 3.34 -0.41
CA GLN A 15 3.71 3.08 0.04
C GLN A 15 4.43 4.39 0.33
N PHE A 16 5.40 4.30 1.23
CA PHE A 16 6.37 5.35 1.50
C PHE A 16 7.78 4.78 1.40
N PHE A 17 8.62 5.38 0.55
CA PHE A 17 10.04 5.09 0.52
C PHE A 17 10.75 5.88 1.64
N ASP A 18 11.16 5.16 2.66
CA ASP A 18 11.89 5.70 3.79
C ASP A 18 13.39 5.75 3.50
N SER A 19 13.86 6.91 3.03
CA SER A 19 15.28 7.14 2.75
C SER A 19 16.19 7.04 3.98
N THR A 20 15.64 7.03 5.19
CA THR A 20 16.43 6.91 6.43
C THR A 20 16.86 5.47 6.69
N THR A 21 15.99 4.52 6.36
CA THR A 21 16.21 3.08 6.60
C THR A 21 16.41 2.30 5.31
N ASP A 22 16.27 2.95 4.15
CA ASP A 22 16.30 2.34 2.81
C ASP A 22 15.23 1.23 2.68
N GLN A 23 14.02 1.54 3.16
CA GLN A 23 12.90 0.59 3.19
C GLN A 23 11.63 1.17 2.58
N VAL A 24 10.83 0.30 1.97
CA VAL A 24 9.47 0.62 1.55
C VAL A 24 8.51 0.27 2.68
N VAL A 25 7.75 1.26 3.14
CA VAL A 25 6.81 1.17 4.24
C VAL A 25 5.39 1.24 3.70
N CYS A 26 4.59 0.21 3.96
CA CYS A 26 3.16 0.23 3.64
C CYS A 26 2.42 1.12 4.65
N LEU A 27 1.72 2.14 4.12
CA LEU A 27 0.90 3.08 4.87
C LEU A 27 -0.55 2.58 5.04
N GLY A 28 -0.92 1.56 4.27
CA GLY A 28 -2.26 0.98 4.22
C GLY A 28 -2.79 0.90 2.79
N GLY A 29 -4.06 0.55 2.65
CA GLY A 29 -4.69 0.37 1.35
C GLY A 29 -6.10 -0.14 1.45
N ALA A 30 -6.72 -0.39 0.29
CA ALA A 30 -8.04 -0.96 0.17
C ALA A 30 -8.04 -2.12 -0.82
N GLY A 31 -8.86 -3.14 -0.55
CA GLY A 31 -9.16 -4.21 -1.49
C GLY A 31 -10.54 -4.04 -2.10
N PHE A 32 -10.72 -4.48 -3.34
CA PHE A 32 -11.95 -4.30 -4.11
C PHE A 32 -12.52 -5.65 -4.52
N VAL A 33 -13.84 -5.80 -4.42
CA VAL A 33 -14.54 -7.05 -4.77
C VAL A 33 -14.87 -7.10 -6.26
N THR A 34 -15.06 -5.94 -6.90
CA THR A 34 -15.35 -5.87 -8.34
C THR A 34 -14.31 -5.03 -9.08
N LYS A 35 -14.08 -5.39 -10.36
CA LYS A 35 -13.13 -4.68 -11.21
C LYS A 35 -13.57 -3.24 -11.49
N ALA A 36 -14.88 -3.01 -11.52
CA ALA A 36 -15.44 -1.67 -11.70
C ALA A 36 -15.15 -0.75 -10.50
N GLU A 37 -15.23 -1.26 -9.27
CA GLU A 37 -14.87 -0.50 -8.06
C GLU A 37 -13.37 -0.20 -8.03
N ASP A 38 -12.53 -1.19 -8.35
CA ASP A 38 -11.08 -1.03 -8.46
C ASP A 38 -10.70 0.02 -9.53
N ASP A 39 -11.29 -0.07 -10.73
CA ASP A 39 -11.09 0.91 -11.79
C ASP A 39 -11.53 2.32 -11.38
N ALA A 40 -12.70 2.43 -10.74
CA ALA A 40 -13.22 3.71 -10.28
C ALA A 40 -12.35 4.30 -9.15
N ALA A 41 -11.90 3.49 -8.21
CA ALA A 41 -11.00 3.93 -7.14
C ALA A 41 -9.66 4.38 -7.70
N TRP A 42 -9.06 3.60 -8.60
CA TRP A 42 -7.79 3.92 -9.23
C TRP A 42 -7.84 5.22 -10.04
N ALA A 43 -8.92 5.45 -10.79
CA ALA A 43 -9.11 6.69 -11.54
C ALA A 43 -9.19 7.93 -10.62
N ASN A 44 -9.66 7.77 -9.38
CA ASN A 44 -9.75 8.85 -8.39
C ASN A 44 -8.45 9.10 -7.62
N VAL A 45 -7.43 8.25 -7.76
CA VAL A 45 -6.10 8.51 -7.18
C VAL A 45 -5.39 9.56 -8.06
N PRO A 46 -5.15 10.79 -7.53
CA PRO A 46 -4.50 11.83 -8.29
C PRO A 46 -3.02 11.51 -8.46
N VAL A 47 -2.48 11.78 -9.65
CA VAL A 47 -1.03 11.73 -9.90
C VAL A 47 -0.41 13.02 -9.36
N PHE A 48 0.67 12.88 -8.60
CA PHE A 48 1.49 14.01 -8.18
C PHE A 48 2.53 14.32 -9.24
N GLU A 49 2.46 15.53 -9.79
CA GLU A 49 3.40 16.01 -10.82
C GLU A 49 4.72 16.43 -10.16
N GLY A 50 5.62 15.48 -9.91
CA GLY A 50 6.94 15.72 -9.33
C GLY A 50 7.56 14.49 -8.69
N GLU A 51 8.76 14.66 -8.13
CA GLU A 51 9.37 13.61 -7.30
C GLU A 51 8.59 13.46 -6.01
N SER A 52 8.22 12.22 -5.67
CA SER A 52 7.56 11.90 -4.41
C SER A 52 8.19 10.66 -3.79
N ALA A 53 8.28 10.67 -2.46
CA ALA A 53 8.60 9.48 -1.68
C ALA A 53 7.37 8.58 -1.46
N PHE A 54 6.20 8.97 -1.96
CA PHE A 54 4.95 8.23 -1.78
C PHE A 54 4.42 7.72 -3.12
N MET A 55 4.03 6.46 -3.12
CA MET A 55 3.47 5.77 -4.28
C MET A 55 2.12 5.19 -3.92
N ALA A 56 1.19 5.21 -4.87
CA ALA A 56 0.03 4.35 -4.86
C ALA A 56 0.29 3.20 -5.84
N ASP A 57 0.34 1.98 -5.33
CA ASP A 57 0.51 0.78 -6.13
C ASP A 57 -0.86 0.14 -6.33
N ARG A 58 -1.23 -0.14 -7.58
CA ARG A 58 -2.38 -0.95 -7.91
C ARG A 58 -1.92 -2.38 -8.11
N LEU A 59 -2.50 -3.30 -7.35
CA LEU A 59 -2.18 -4.71 -7.39
C LEU A 59 -3.36 -5.53 -7.89
N ASP A 60 -3.09 -6.63 -8.58
CA ASP A 60 -4.10 -7.60 -8.95
C ASP A 60 -4.48 -8.54 -7.78
N ALA A 61 -5.29 -9.57 -8.07
CA ALA A 61 -5.75 -10.53 -7.08
C ALA A 61 -4.65 -11.48 -6.55
N GLU A 62 -3.48 -11.53 -7.19
CA GLU A 62 -2.32 -12.31 -6.78
C GLU A 62 -1.34 -11.46 -5.96
N GLY A 63 -1.53 -10.14 -5.96
CA GLY A 63 -0.69 -9.18 -5.26
C GLY A 63 0.46 -8.68 -6.12
N ASP A 64 0.39 -8.86 -7.44
CA ASP A 64 1.37 -8.31 -8.37
C ASP A 64 1.00 -6.87 -8.73
N ILE A 65 1.98 -5.98 -8.76
CA ILE A 65 1.78 -4.58 -9.16
C ILE A 65 1.50 -4.53 -10.66
N VAL A 66 0.36 -3.95 -11.02
CA VAL A 66 -0.10 -3.80 -12.42
C VAL A 66 -0.08 -2.35 -12.90
N ASP A 67 -0.09 -1.38 -11.98
CA ASP A 67 0.01 0.06 -12.26
C ASP A 67 0.50 0.80 -11.01
N GLU A 68 1.11 1.97 -11.18
CA GLU A 68 1.67 2.76 -10.09
C GLU A 68 1.51 4.26 -10.35
N LYS A 69 1.31 5.05 -9.29
CA LYS A 69 1.22 6.52 -9.36
C LYS A 69 2.03 7.17 -8.25
N PRO A 70 2.90 8.16 -8.55
CA PRO A 70 3.41 9.04 -7.51
C PRO A 70 2.23 9.82 -6.92
N VAL A 71 2.17 9.90 -5.59
CA VAL A 71 1.13 10.62 -4.86
C VAL A 71 1.77 11.56 -3.85
N SER A 72 1.05 12.57 -3.37
CA SER A 72 1.56 13.45 -2.31
C SER A 72 1.24 12.91 -0.91
N ALA A 73 1.94 13.39 0.12
CA ALA A 73 1.59 13.09 1.51
C ALA A 73 0.13 13.46 1.82
N GLU A 74 -0.34 14.63 1.37
CA GLU A 74 -1.72 15.08 1.55
C GLU A 74 -2.73 14.16 0.87
N THR A 75 -2.34 13.52 -0.24
CA THR A 75 -3.18 12.53 -0.91
C THR A 75 -3.31 11.29 -0.04
N CYS A 76 -2.21 10.77 0.51
CA CYS A 76 -2.24 9.65 1.45
C CYS A 76 -3.10 9.96 2.68
N GLU A 77 -2.96 11.15 3.25
CA GLU A 77 -3.76 11.58 4.41
C GLU A 77 -5.25 11.64 4.10
N LYS A 78 -5.62 12.17 2.93
CA LYS A 78 -7.02 12.24 2.49
C LYS A 78 -7.63 10.85 2.26
N LEU A 79 -6.89 9.96 1.59
CA LEU A 79 -7.37 8.61 1.30
C LEU A 79 -7.50 7.76 2.58
N MET A 80 -6.59 7.92 3.53
CA MET A 80 -6.58 7.14 4.78
C MET A 80 -7.38 7.81 5.91
N GLY A 81 -7.70 9.10 5.81
CA GLY A 81 -8.35 9.88 6.85
C GLY A 81 -7.49 10.09 8.10
N ARG A 82 -6.16 10.02 7.99
CA ARG A 82 -5.20 10.00 9.10
C ARG A 82 -3.93 10.79 8.78
N PRO A 83 -3.26 11.40 9.79
CA PRO A 83 -2.02 12.14 9.56
C PRO A 83 -0.88 11.26 9.04
N ILE A 84 -0.07 11.77 8.12
CA ILE A 84 0.99 11.00 7.44
C ILE A 84 2.06 10.50 8.41
N ALA A 85 2.39 11.30 9.43
CA ALA A 85 3.34 10.92 10.46
C ALA A 85 2.90 9.68 11.25
N ALA A 86 1.58 9.54 11.50
CA ALA A 86 1.03 8.36 12.18
C ALA A 86 1.09 7.13 11.27
N LEU A 87 0.72 7.28 9.99
CA LEU A 87 0.79 6.21 9.00
C LEU A 87 2.21 5.67 8.82
N ILE A 88 3.20 6.57 8.68
CA ILE A 88 4.62 6.18 8.56
C ILE A 88 5.10 5.48 9.83
N SER A 89 4.79 6.02 11.01
CA SER A 89 5.19 5.43 12.29
C SER A 89 4.65 4.00 12.45
N GLU A 90 3.36 3.80 12.17
CA GLU A 90 2.72 2.49 12.26
C GLU A 90 3.22 1.52 11.20
N GLY A 91 3.37 1.98 9.95
CA GLY A 91 3.93 1.17 8.88
C GLY A 91 5.34 0.68 9.20
N ARG A 92 6.20 1.54 9.76
CA ARG A 92 7.55 1.16 10.22
C ARG A 92 7.50 0.08 11.31
N VAL A 93 6.58 0.21 12.27
CA VAL A 93 6.39 -0.81 13.33
C VAL A 93 5.94 -2.14 12.74
N GLN A 94 4.99 -2.12 11.81
CA GLN A 94 4.49 -3.32 11.13
C GLN A 94 5.58 -4.00 10.29
N LEU A 95 6.32 -3.21 9.51
CA LEU A 95 7.44 -3.72 8.70
C LEU A 95 8.50 -4.35 9.59
N LYS A 96 8.88 -3.68 10.68
CA LYS A 96 9.84 -4.23 11.64
C LYS A 96 9.36 -5.57 12.20
N ALA A 97 8.10 -5.64 12.66
CA ALA A 97 7.54 -6.88 13.20
C ALA A 97 7.50 -8.00 12.15
N TYR A 98 7.16 -7.67 10.90
CA TYR A 98 7.19 -8.62 9.78
C TYR A 98 8.60 -9.17 9.55
N LEU A 99 9.60 -8.28 9.42
CA LEU A 99 10.99 -8.69 9.22
C LEU A 99 11.53 -9.53 10.37
N GLU A 100 11.17 -9.22 11.62
CA GLU A 100 11.53 -10.00 12.80
C GLU A 100 10.85 -11.38 12.86
N SER A 101 9.68 -11.51 12.20
CA SER A 101 8.95 -12.78 12.10
C SER A 101 9.42 -13.67 10.95
N LEU A 102 10.18 -13.11 10.00
CA LEU A 102 10.77 -13.90 8.94
C LEU A 102 11.77 -14.88 9.55
N PRO A 103 11.72 -16.17 9.18
CA PRO A 103 12.73 -17.10 9.63
C PRO A 103 14.10 -16.59 9.18
N SER A 104 15.05 -16.55 10.11
CA SER A 104 16.47 -16.32 9.78
C SER A 104 16.83 -17.26 8.65
N VAL A 105 17.16 -16.69 7.48
CA VAL A 105 17.81 -17.47 6.43
C VAL A 105 19.20 -17.78 6.97
N ALA A 106 19.27 -18.86 7.76
CA ALA A 106 20.52 -19.49 8.11
C ALA A 106 21.08 -20.02 6.80
N THR A 107 21.89 -19.20 6.14
CA THR A 107 22.83 -19.65 5.12
C THR A 107 23.73 -20.70 5.77
N ALA A 108 23.47 -21.96 5.44
CA ALA A 108 24.38 -23.07 5.62
C ALA A 108 25.27 -23.20 4.38
#